data_AF-A0A1W1HI81-F1
#
_entry.id   AF-A0A1W1HI81-F1
#
_cell.length_a   1.000
_cell.length_b   1.000
_cell.length_c   1.000
_cell.angle_alpha   90.00
_cell.angle_beta   90.00
_cell.angle_gamma   90.00
#
_symmetry.space_group_name_H-M   'P 1'
#
loop_
_entity.id
_entity.type
_entity.pdbx_description
1 polymer ?
#
loop_
_entity_poly.entity_id
_entity_poly.type
_entity_poly.pdbx_seq_one_letter_code
_entity_poly.pdbx_strand_id
1 'polypeptide(L)'
;MDREQLVKTAQKIQPATQEALQEWQNKRELLVSELNMRMQAREDILQMTGKENIAMMLDNHSNHARYVETILAFPDAENLVETVLWVYTTYRSHGFNASYWPAQLNNWVEVMKNHLSQKTFDEIYPLYHWFIVNQAAFVNLTNESVQRSNKSLPIV
;
A
#
# COMPACT_ATOMS: atom_id res chain seq x y z
N MET A 1 11.23 9.04 -9.86
CA MET A 1 10.16 9.07 -10.87
C MET A 1 9.22 10.21 -10.54
N ASP A 2 8.72 10.90 -11.54
CA ASP A 2 7.59 11.81 -11.37
C ASP A 2 6.26 11.03 -11.42
N ARG A 3 5.14 11.75 -11.25
CA ARG A 3 3.79 11.19 -11.28
C ARG A 3 3.49 10.50 -12.63
N GLU A 4 3.83 11.12 -13.75
CA GLU A 4 3.54 10.59 -15.09
C GLU A 4 4.29 9.28 -15.34
N GLN A 5 5.54 9.18 -14.89
CA GLN A 5 6.33 7.96 -14.93
C GLN A 5 5.74 6.84 -14.06
N LEU A 6 5.20 7.18 -12.89
CA LEU A 6 4.48 6.20 -12.06
C LEU A 6 3.25 5.67 -12.79
N VAL A 7 2.42 6.54 -13.39
CA VAL A 7 1.25 6.11 -14.17
C VAL A 7 1.67 5.20 -15.32
N LYS A 8 2.68 5.61 -16.10
CA LYS A 8 3.18 4.83 -17.23
C LYS A 8 3.69 3.45 -16.84
N THR A 9 4.31 3.31 -15.67
CA THR A 9 4.77 2.00 -15.19
C THR A 9 3.62 1.18 -14.60
N ALA A 10 2.64 1.81 -13.94
CA ALA A 10 1.42 1.16 -13.45
C ALA A 10 0.55 0.58 -14.58
N GLN A 11 0.56 1.18 -15.77
CA GLN A 11 -0.14 0.63 -16.97
C GLN A 11 0.35 -0.77 -17.37
N LYS A 12 1.52 -1.21 -16.87
CA LYS A 12 2.06 -2.55 -17.15
C LYS A 12 1.50 -3.63 -16.22
N ILE A 13 0.81 -3.24 -15.15
CA ILE A 13 0.14 -4.18 -14.25
C ILE A 13 -0.97 -4.88 -15.03
N GLN A 14 -0.89 -6.20 -15.07
CA GLN A 14 -1.88 -7.03 -15.74
C GLN A 14 -3.04 -7.31 -14.78
N PRO A 15 -4.27 -7.45 -15.29
CA PRO A 15 -5.35 -7.98 -14.48
C PRO A 15 -5.05 -9.43 -14.07
N ALA A 16 -5.49 -9.81 -12.88
CA ALA A 16 -5.42 -11.19 -12.44
C ALA A 16 -6.51 -12.04 -13.10
N THR A 17 -6.28 -13.34 -13.17
CA THR A 17 -7.30 -14.30 -13.62
C THR A 17 -8.47 -14.37 -12.65
N GLN A 18 -9.63 -14.84 -13.11
CA GLN A 18 -10.79 -15.03 -12.23
C GLN A 18 -10.49 -16.03 -11.11
N GLU A 19 -9.70 -17.07 -11.39
CA GLU A 19 -9.27 -18.03 -10.37
C GLU A 19 -8.41 -17.37 -9.28
N ALA A 20 -7.45 -16.53 -9.67
CA ALA A 20 -6.61 -15.79 -8.73
C ALA A 20 -7.43 -14.79 -7.89
N LEU A 21 -8.35 -14.06 -8.51
CA LEU A 21 -9.27 -13.15 -7.82
C LEU A 21 -10.18 -13.90 -6.83
N GLN A 22 -10.70 -15.07 -7.21
CA GLN A 22 -11.53 -15.87 -6.33
C GLN A 22 -10.73 -16.42 -5.13
N GLU A 23 -9.50 -16.88 -5.35
CA GLU A 23 -8.62 -17.32 -4.26
C GLU A 23 -8.28 -16.15 -3.33
N TRP A 24 -7.94 -14.99 -3.88
CA TRP A 24 -7.71 -13.76 -3.11
C TRP A 24 -8.92 -13.42 -2.24
N GLN A 25 -10.11 -13.34 -2.84
CA GLN A 25 -11.36 -13.04 -2.13
C GLN A 25 -11.62 -14.00 -0.98
N ASN A 26 -11.47 -15.31 -1.23
CA ASN A 26 -11.71 -16.34 -0.23
C ASN A 26 -10.71 -16.30 0.94
N LYS A 27 -9.48 -15.83 0.68
CA LYS A 27 -8.40 -15.77 1.69
C LYS A 27 -8.17 -14.38 2.25
N ARG A 28 -8.81 -13.34 1.71
CA ARG A 28 -8.52 -11.92 2.01
C ARG A 28 -8.52 -11.63 3.51
N GLU A 29 -9.53 -12.12 4.23
CA GLU A 29 -9.64 -11.91 5.68
C GLU A 29 -8.53 -12.60 6.46
N LEU A 30 -8.14 -13.81 6.05
CA LEU A 30 -7.00 -14.55 6.62
C LEU A 30 -5.70 -13.78 6.40
N LEU A 31 -5.45 -13.28 5.18
CA LEU A 31 -4.25 -12.51 4.86
C LEU A 31 -4.17 -11.23 5.71
N VAL A 32 -5.26 -10.47 5.80
CA VAL A 32 -5.31 -9.24 6.61
C VAL A 32 -5.09 -9.56 8.09
N SER A 33 -5.73 -10.60 8.61
CA SER A 33 -5.59 -11.02 10.00
C SER A 33 -4.13 -11.38 10.35
N GLU A 34 -3.47 -12.16 9.50
CA GLU A 34 -2.08 -12.52 9.73
C GLU A 34 -1.13 -11.33 9.60
N LEU A 35 -1.34 -10.46 8.61
CA LEU A 35 -0.57 -9.22 8.49
C LEU A 35 -0.70 -8.36 9.75
N ASN A 36 -1.93 -8.19 10.25
CA ASN A 36 -2.20 -7.42 11.46
C ASN A 36 -1.47 -8.00 12.66
N MET A 37 -1.55 -9.32 12.84
CA MET A 37 -0.84 -10.03 13.91
C MET A 37 0.68 -9.81 13.83
N ARG A 38 1.27 -9.99 12.64
CA ARG A 38 2.71 -9.79 12.41
C ARG A 38 3.14 -8.35 12.69
N MET A 39 2.36 -7.36 12.24
CA MET A 39 2.69 -5.95 12.42
C MET A 39 2.53 -5.50 13.87
N GLN A 40 1.47 -5.93 14.57
CA GLN A 40 1.25 -5.62 15.99
C GLN A 40 2.30 -6.26 16.91
N ALA A 41 2.87 -7.40 16.52
CA ALA A 41 3.91 -8.08 17.28
C ALA A 41 5.30 -7.40 17.19
N ARG A 42 5.47 -6.37 16.35
CA ARG A 42 6.75 -5.67 16.20
C ARG A 42 7.01 -4.73 17.36
N GLU A 43 8.24 -4.78 17.90
CA GLU A 43 8.67 -3.88 18.98
C GLU A 43 8.68 -2.40 18.56
N ASP A 44 8.92 -2.11 17.28
CA ASP A 44 9.00 -0.76 16.72
C ASP A 44 7.65 -0.23 16.19
N ILE A 45 6.54 -0.95 16.40
CA ILE A 45 5.24 -0.61 15.78
C ILE A 45 4.78 0.81 16.14
N LEU A 46 4.91 1.22 17.40
CA LEU A 46 4.50 2.56 17.84
C LEU A 46 5.40 3.67 17.28
N GLN A 47 6.66 3.35 16.95
CA GLN A 47 7.55 4.30 16.27
C GLN A 47 7.16 4.46 14.80
N MET A 48 6.65 3.38 14.18
CA MET A 48 6.21 3.39 12.78
C MET A 48 4.84 4.05 12.59
N THR A 49 3.88 3.81 13.47
CA THR A 49 2.50 4.29 13.29
C THR A 49 2.20 5.57 14.06
N GLY A 50 2.94 5.85 15.14
CA GLY A 50 2.50 6.75 16.20
C GLY A 50 1.57 6.04 17.19
N LYS A 51 1.59 6.50 18.46
CA LYS A 51 0.99 5.79 19.61
C LYS A 51 -0.52 5.54 19.50
N GLU A 52 -1.24 6.40 18.80
CA GLU A 52 -2.71 6.39 18.76
C GLU A 52 -3.28 5.83 17.45
N ASN A 53 -2.41 5.38 16.53
CA ASN A 53 -2.83 5.05 15.15
C ASN A 53 -2.87 3.56 14.83
N ILE A 54 -2.82 2.67 15.83
CA ILE A 54 -2.90 1.23 15.59
C ILE A 54 -4.22 0.87 14.90
N ALA A 55 -5.36 1.39 15.37
CA ALA A 55 -6.65 1.12 14.73
C ALA A 55 -6.66 1.55 13.25
N MET A 56 -6.13 2.75 12.95
CA MET A 56 -5.99 3.26 11.58
C MET A 56 -5.12 2.35 10.70
N MET A 57 -4.06 1.76 11.25
CA MET A 57 -3.25 0.77 10.54
C MET A 57 -4.06 -0.49 10.18
N LEU A 58 -4.88 -1.01 11.09
CA LEU A 58 -5.69 -2.20 10.84
C LEU A 58 -6.76 -1.94 9.77
N ASP A 59 -7.38 -0.76 9.82
CA ASP A 59 -8.31 -0.29 8.81
C ASP A 59 -7.61 -0.13 7.45
N ASN A 60 -6.39 0.42 7.45
CA ASN A 60 -5.56 0.54 6.25
C ASN A 60 -5.31 -0.80 5.59
N HIS A 61 -4.90 -1.82 6.35
CA HIS A 61 -4.63 -3.15 5.80
C HIS A 61 -5.90 -3.78 5.20
N SER A 62 -7.04 -3.60 5.86
CA SER A 62 -8.33 -4.06 5.37
C SER A 62 -8.77 -3.34 4.09
N ASN A 63 -8.58 -2.03 4.03
CA ASN A 63 -8.86 -1.19 2.85
C ASN A 63 -7.93 -1.52 1.69
N HIS A 64 -6.63 -1.69 1.96
CA HIS A 64 -5.60 -2.09 1.00
C HIS A 64 -5.99 -3.40 0.32
N ALA A 65 -6.40 -4.41 1.09
CA ALA A 65 -6.75 -5.72 0.55
C ALA A 65 -7.95 -5.68 -0.42
N ARG A 66 -8.96 -4.86 -0.10
CA ARG A 66 -10.13 -4.62 -0.97
C ARG A 66 -9.76 -3.82 -2.21
N TYR A 67 -8.86 -2.85 -2.06
CA TYR A 67 -8.41 -2.01 -3.15
C TYR A 67 -7.53 -2.78 -4.15
N VAL A 68 -6.60 -3.60 -3.67
CA VAL A 68 -5.76 -4.49 -4.50
C VAL A 68 -6.62 -5.39 -5.37
N GLU A 69 -7.66 -6.00 -4.80
CA GLU A 69 -8.62 -6.80 -5.56
C GLU A 69 -9.28 -6.00 -6.70
N THR A 70 -9.70 -4.77 -6.41
CA THR A 70 -10.31 -3.89 -7.41
C THR A 70 -9.35 -3.59 -8.55
N ILE A 71 -8.08 -3.28 -8.24
CA ILE A 71 -7.04 -2.99 -9.23
C ILE A 71 -6.66 -4.22 -10.05
N LEU A 72 -6.63 -5.39 -9.44
CA LEU A 72 -6.35 -6.65 -10.14
C LEU A 72 -7.52 -7.08 -11.03
N ALA A 73 -8.76 -6.76 -10.67
CA ALA A 73 -9.93 -7.03 -11.51
C ALA A 73 -10.08 -6.00 -12.64
N PHE A 74 -9.84 -4.72 -12.33
CA PHE A 74 -10.04 -3.58 -13.23
C PHE A 74 -8.86 -2.61 -13.11
N PRO A 75 -7.73 -2.87 -13.81
CA PRO A 75 -6.56 -2.01 -13.71
C PRO A 75 -6.85 -0.57 -14.13
N ASP A 76 -6.60 0.36 -13.22
CA ASP A 76 -6.66 1.80 -13.47
C ASP A 76 -5.38 2.45 -12.91
N ALA A 77 -4.45 2.75 -13.82
CA ALA A 77 -3.13 3.26 -13.46
C ALA A 77 -3.17 4.67 -12.84
N GLU A 78 -4.10 5.52 -13.30
CA GLU A 78 -4.25 6.88 -12.75
C GLU A 78 -4.85 6.80 -11.35
N ASN A 79 -5.92 6.02 -11.17
CA ASN A 79 -6.52 5.80 -9.87
C ASN A 79 -5.53 5.15 -8.88
N LEU A 80 -4.72 4.19 -9.33
CA LEU A 80 -3.68 3.56 -8.52
C LEU A 80 -2.68 4.57 -7.98
N VAL A 81 -2.12 5.41 -8.86
CA VAL A 81 -1.12 6.40 -8.47
C VAL A 81 -1.71 7.43 -7.52
N GLU A 82 -2.90 7.96 -7.82
CA GLU A 82 -3.56 8.95 -6.96
C GLU A 82 -3.91 8.39 -5.59
N THR A 83 -4.43 7.16 -5.54
CA THR A 83 -4.78 6.50 -4.28
C THR A 83 -3.54 6.27 -3.41
N VAL A 84 -2.44 5.81 -4.00
CA VAL A 84 -1.19 5.60 -3.24
C VAL A 84 -0.62 6.93 -2.75
N LEU A 85 -0.59 7.98 -3.58
CA LEU A 85 -0.13 9.31 -3.16
C LEU A 85 -0.99 9.88 -2.03
N TRP A 86 -2.31 9.70 -2.11
CA TRP A 86 -3.24 10.09 -1.04
C TRP A 86 -2.98 9.32 0.25
N VAL A 87 -2.79 7.99 0.20
CA VAL A 87 -2.45 7.18 1.38
C VAL A 87 -1.15 7.68 2.03
N TYR A 88 -0.08 7.90 1.26
CA TYR A 88 1.17 8.42 1.81
C TYR A 88 0.99 9.80 2.46
N THR A 89 0.19 10.67 1.86
CA THR A 89 -0.07 12.01 2.40
C THR A 89 -0.87 11.95 3.69
N THR A 90 -2.00 11.25 3.68
CA THR A 90 -2.93 11.14 4.82
C THR A 90 -2.24 10.52 6.03
N TYR A 91 -1.59 9.36 5.86
CA TYR A 91 -1.01 8.63 6.99
C TYR A 91 0.19 9.36 7.59
N ARG A 92 1.00 10.02 6.77
CA ARG A 92 2.09 10.86 7.31
C ARG A 92 1.56 12.07 8.08
N SER A 93 0.43 12.66 7.67
CA SER A 93 -0.21 13.75 8.44
C SER A 93 -0.71 13.27 9.81
N HIS A 94 -1.03 11.97 9.93
CA HIS A 94 -1.37 11.33 11.20
C HIS A 94 -0.15 10.83 12.00
N GLY A 95 1.08 10.99 11.49
CA GLY A 95 2.31 10.64 12.22
C GLY A 95 2.91 9.28 11.87
N PHE A 96 2.47 8.63 10.77
CA PHE A 96 3.15 7.43 10.28
C PHE A 96 4.54 7.78 9.73
N ASN A 97 5.54 6.99 10.11
CA ASN A 97 6.92 7.12 9.66
C ASN A 97 7.14 6.43 8.31
N ALA A 98 8.15 6.89 7.55
CA ALA A 98 8.55 6.27 6.30
C ALA A 98 8.94 4.78 6.44
N SER A 99 9.41 4.34 7.62
CA SER A 99 9.73 2.93 7.89
C SER A 99 8.51 1.99 7.93
N TYR A 100 7.29 2.52 8.09
CA TYR A 100 6.06 1.74 8.05
C TYR A 100 5.83 1.09 6.67
N TRP A 101 6.09 1.82 5.59
CA TRP A 101 5.80 1.37 4.22
C TRP A 101 6.55 0.09 3.83
N PRO A 102 7.87 0.00 3.97
CA PRO A 102 8.57 -1.25 3.65
C PRO A 102 8.20 -2.35 4.65
N ALA A 103 7.93 -2.03 5.91
CA ALA A 103 7.55 -3.02 6.91
C ALA A 103 6.23 -3.74 6.56
N GLN A 104 5.19 -3.00 6.21
CA GLN A 104 3.88 -3.59 5.89
C GLN A 104 3.88 -4.27 4.51
N LEU A 105 4.53 -3.69 3.49
CA LEU A 105 4.60 -4.29 2.15
C LEU A 105 5.38 -5.62 2.14
N ASN A 106 6.48 -5.70 2.89
CA ASN A 106 7.23 -6.96 3.01
C ASN A 106 6.40 -8.03 3.73
N ASN A 107 5.65 -7.65 4.78
CA ASN A 107 4.77 -8.61 5.45
C ASN A 107 3.61 -9.07 4.56
N TRP A 108 3.04 -8.19 3.73
CA TRP A 108 2.07 -8.60 2.71
C TRP A 108 2.64 -9.67 1.78
N VAL A 109 3.84 -9.47 1.25
CA VAL A 109 4.50 -10.43 0.36
C VAL A 109 4.68 -11.79 1.05
N GLU A 110 5.16 -11.80 2.30
CA GLU A 110 5.34 -13.04 3.06
C GLU A 110 4.01 -13.73 3.36
N VAL A 111 2.99 -12.99 3.77
CA VAL A 111 1.66 -13.54 4.08
C VAL A 111 1.02 -14.12 2.81
N MET A 112 1.09 -13.42 1.68
CA MET A 112 0.60 -13.93 0.40
C MET A 112 1.34 -15.21 0.00
N LYS A 113 2.66 -15.25 0.13
CA LYS A 113 3.47 -16.42 -0.22
C LYS A 113 3.13 -17.66 0.63
N ASN A 114 2.74 -17.46 1.89
CA ASN A 114 2.39 -18.56 2.79
C ASN A 114 0.99 -19.12 2.55
N HIS A 115 0.06 -18.30 2.05
CA HIS A 115 -1.35 -18.65 2.01
C HIS A 115 -1.92 -18.81 0.61
N LEU A 116 -1.39 -18.11 -0.39
CA LEU A 116 -1.87 -18.22 -1.76
C LEU A 116 -1.16 -19.38 -2.47
N SER A 117 -1.85 -19.96 -3.45
CA SER A 117 -1.18 -20.84 -4.40
C SER A 117 -0.05 -20.09 -5.13
N GLN A 118 0.98 -20.81 -5.55
CA GLN A 118 2.10 -20.21 -6.28
C GLN A 118 1.61 -19.44 -7.52
N LYS A 119 0.64 -20.01 -8.25
CA LYS A 119 0.02 -19.36 -9.42
C LYS A 119 -0.60 -18.01 -9.06
N THR A 120 -1.46 -17.97 -8.04
CA THR A 120 -2.10 -16.73 -7.60
C THR A 120 -1.09 -15.72 -7.07
N PHE A 121 -0.08 -16.17 -6.32
CA PHE A 121 1.01 -15.32 -5.87
C PHE A 121 1.74 -14.68 -7.06
N ASP A 122 2.09 -15.45 -8.09
CA ASP A 122 2.82 -14.96 -9.26
C ASP A 122 2.01 -13.94 -10.07
N GLU A 123 0.68 -14.04 -10.08
CA GLU A 123 -0.20 -13.06 -10.73
C GLU A 123 -0.35 -11.76 -9.93
N ILE A 124 -0.34 -11.83 -8.60
CA ILE A 124 -0.57 -10.67 -7.72
C ILE A 124 0.74 -9.94 -7.37
N TYR A 125 1.84 -10.68 -7.22
CA TYR A 125 3.13 -10.15 -6.81
C TYR A 125 3.64 -8.97 -7.67
N PRO A 126 3.45 -8.91 -9.00
CA PRO A 126 3.88 -7.76 -9.81
C PRO A 126 3.34 -6.42 -9.31
N LEU A 127 2.11 -6.35 -8.79
CA LEU A 127 1.55 -5.13 -8.21
C LEU A 127 2.27 -4.76 -6.90
N TYR A 128 2.52 -5.73 -6.02
CA TYR A 128 3.26 -5.51 -4.78
C TYR A 128 4.71 -5.11 -5.01
N HIS A 129 5.37 -5.77 -5.95
CA HIS A 129 6.69 -5.40 -6.40
C HIS A 129 6.72 -3.96 -6.92
N TRP A 130 5.70 -3.56 -7.70
CA TRP A 130 5.56 -2.17 -8.16
C TRP A 130 5.40 -1.19 -7.00
N PHE A 131 4.62 -1.49 -5.96
CA PHE A 131 4.58 -0.66 -4.76
C PHE A 131 5.97 -0.53 -4.12
N ILE A 132 6.67 -1.66 -3.97
CA ILE A 132 7.96 -1.75 -3.27
C ILE A 132 9.05 -0.93 -3.96
N VAL A 133 9.23 -1.10 -5.27
CA VAL A 133 10.31 -0.43 -6.01
C VAL A 133 10.07 1.07 -6.19
N ASN A 134 8.82 1.53 -6.05
CA ASN A 134 8.44 2.92 -6.24
C ASN A 134 8.25 3.70 -4.93
N GLN A 135 8.48 3.10 -3.76
CA GLN A 135 8.34 3.75 -2.45
C GLN A 135 9.05 5.11 -2.37
N ALA A 136 10.30 5.18 -2.84
CA ALA A 136 11.07 6.42 -2.84
C ALA A 136 10.40 7.54 -3.67
N ALA A 137 9.77 7.19 -4.79
CA ALA A 137 9.06 8.16 -5.61
C ALA A 137 7.80 8.69 -4.89
N PHE A 138 7.02 7.80 -4.26
CA PHE A 138 5.85 8.21 -3.47
C PHE A 138 6.23 9.14 -2.31
N VAL A 139 7.30 8.81 -1.57
CA VAL A 139 7.80 9.66 -0.48
C VAL A 139 8.20 11.04 -1.00
N ASN A 140 8.94 11.11 -2.11
CA ASN A 140 9.42 12.38 -2.66
C ASN A 140 8.27 13.27 -3.15
N LEU A 141 7.37 12.72 -3.97
CA LEU A 141 6.24 13.47 -4.53
C LEU A 141 5.31 14.03 -3.45
N THR A 142 5.11 13.28 -2.38
CA THR A 142 4.24 13.69 -1.28
C THR A 142 4.97 14.58 -0.26
N ASN A 143 6.31 14.68 -0.28
CA ASN A 143 7.03 15.70 0.48
C ASN A 143 6.90 17.08 -0.17
N GLU A 144 6.94 17.13 -1.50
CA GLU A 144 6.80 18.38 -2.27
C GLU A 144 5.39 18.99 -2.12
N SER A 145 4.34 18.17 -2.04
CA SER A 145 2.96 18.64 -1.86
C SER A 145 2.75 19.30 -0.49
N VAL A 146 3.26 18.69 0.59
CA VAL A 146 3.18 19.24 1.95
C VAL A 146 3.95 20.56 2.09
N GLN A 147 5.12 20.68 1.46
CA GLN A 147 5.90 21.92 1.47
C GLN A 147 5.22 23.07 0.71
N ARG A 148 4.48 22.77 -0.37
CA ARG A 148 3.68 23.80 -1.08
C ARG A 148 2.52 24.29 -0.22
N SER A 149 1.79 23.38 0.44
CA SER A 149 0.69 23.73 1.34
C SER A 149 1.13 24.59 2.53
N ASN A 150 2.31 24.32 3.09
CA ASN A 150 2.87 25.11 4.20
C ASN A 150 3.41 26.49 3.78
N LYS A 151 3.75 26.69 2.49
CA LYS A 151 4.19 28.00 1.97
C LYS A 151 3.04 28.92 1.56
N SER A 152 1.82 28.41 1.44
CA SER A 152 0.63 29.17 1.04
C SER A 152 -0.23 29.67 2.20
N LEU A 153 0.19 29.50 3.47
CA LEU A 153 -0.43 30.19 4.59
C LEU A 153 0.22 31.56 4.76
N PRO A 154 -0.49 32.69 4.53
CA PRO A 154 0.01 33.98 4.94
C PRO A 154 0.10 33.98 6.47
N ILE A 155 1.22 34.45 7.00
CA ILE A 155 1.35 34.81 8.41
C ILE A 155 0.33 35.95 8.61
N VAL A 156 -0.72 35.68 9.41
CA VAL A 156 -1.63 36.71 9.93
C VAL A 156 -1.23 37.01 11.36
#